data_AF-A0A2P2I734-F1
#
_entry.id   AF-A0A2P2I734-F1
#
_cell.length_a   1.000
_cell.length_b   1.000
_cell.length_c   1.000
_cell.angle_alpha   90.00
_cell.angle_beta   90.00
_cell.angle_gamma   90.00
#
_symmetry.space_group_name_H-M   'P 1'
#
loop_
_entity.id
_entity.type
_entity.pdbx_description
1 polymer ?
#
loop_
_entity_poly.entity_id
_entity_poly.type
_entity_poly.pdbx_seq_one_letter_code
_entity_poly.pdbx_strand_id
1 'polypeptide(L)'
;SPFSSADVDGSGGQDDTIRRKTLFYLVSTLNAAFFPDYDFSNSSSREFSKEHSLQDVMQSVERQLQLVSQTQLLPLTEQLWLAIDEAIKLCQCEIYTYNPDESSDPYSDDGCVWSFNYFFYNRPLKRIVFFSCRLVSSIVPDSAIGYSHDSYIDPDMDFDY
;
A
#
# COMPACT_ATOMS: atom_id res chain seq x y z
N SER A 1 31.06 -34.53 -30.80
CA SER A 1 29.62 -34.82 -30.77
C SER A 1 28.87 -33.64 -30.19
N PRO A 2 27.78 -33.21 -30.83
CA PRO A 2 26.99 -32.03 -30.47
C PRO A 2 25.90 -32.41 -29.47
N PHE A 3 25.56 -31.54 -28.52
CA PHE A 3 24.17 -31.35 -28.08
C PHE A 3 23.98 -29.91 -27.61
N SER A 4 23.24 -29.19 -28.45
CA SER A 4 22.59 -27.92 -28.20
C SER A 4 21.34 -28.13 -27.34
N SER A 5 20.88 -27.03 -26.74
CA SER A 5 19.52 -26.75 -26.27
C SER A 5 19.13 -27.27 -24.90
N ALA A 6 19.08 -26.35 -23.95
CA ALA A 6 17.90 -26.16 -23.12
C ALA A 6 17.76 -24.66 -22.86
N ASP A 7 16.99 -24.01 -23.73
CA ASP A 7 16.36 -22.73 -23.44
C ASP A 7 15.57 -22.90 -22.13
N VAL A 8 15.98 -22.17 -21.09
CA VAL A 8 15.17 -22.01 -19.88
C VAL A 8 14.17 -20.89 -20.19
N ASP A 9 13.19 -21.20 -21.05
CA ASP A 9 11.93 -20.47 -21.08
C ASP A 9 10.93 -21.23 -20.22
N GLY A 10 10.53 -20.60 -19.13
CA GLY A 10 9.73 -21.23 -18.11
C GLY A 10 9.39 -20.33 -16.93
N SER A 11 9.44 -19.01 -17.08
CA SER A 11 8.66 -18.14 -16.19
C SER A 11 7.27 -17.99 -16.79
N GLY A 12 6.51 -19.10 -16.78
CA GLY A 12 5.07 -19.08 -16.91
C GLY A 12 4.48 -18.45 -15.65
N GLY A 13 4.71 -17.15 -15.45
CA GLY A 13 3.87 -16.35 -14.58
C GLY A 13 2.52 -16.32 -15.25
N GLN A 14 1.51 -16.89 -14.59
CA GLN A 14 0.13 -16.66 -14.97
C GLN A 14 -0.10 -15.15 -14.85
N ASP A 15 0.08 -14.45 -15.96
CA ASP A 15 -0.34 -13.07 -16.13
C ASP A 15 -1.86 -13.13 -16.07
N ASP A 16 -2.39 -12.99 -14.86
CA ASP A 16 -3.82 -12.86 -14.60
C ASP A 16 -4.22 -11.48 -15.11
N THR A 17 -4.20 -11.32 -16.45
CA THR A 17 -4.28 -10.02 -17.10
C THR A 17 -5.59 -9.34 -16.70
N ILE A 18 -5.47 -8.30 -15.88
CA ILE A 18 -6.64 -7.52 -15.44
C ILE A 18 -7.28 -6.89 -16.67
N ARG A 19 -8.58 -7.16 -16.86
CA ARG A 19 -9.34 -6.62 -17.99
C ARG A 19 -9.22 -5.10 -18.01
N ARG A 20 -8.99 -4.52 -19.20
CA ARG A 20 -8.82 -3.06 -19.41
C ARG A 20 -9.91 -2.21 -18.73
N LYS A 21 -11.18 -2.65 -18.82
CA LYS A 21 -12.30 -1.95 -18.18
C LYS A 21 -12.22 -1.99 -16.65
N THR A 22 -11.80 -3.11 -16.07
CA THR A 22 -11.58 -3.23 -14.62
C THR A 22 -10.41 -2.35 -14.21
N LEU A 23 -9.28 -2.42 -14.91
CA LEU A 23 -8.11 -1.57 -14.64
C LEU A 23 -8.49 -0.09 -14.61
N PHE A 24 -9.28 0.37 -15.60
CA PHE A 24 -9.78 1.74 -15.62
C PHE A 24 -10.56 2.12 -14.34
N TYR A 25 -11.41 1.22 -13.83
CA TYR A 25 -12.14 1.46 -12.59
C TYR A 25 -11.21 1.51 -11.36
N LEU A 26 -10.20 0.63 -11.30
CA LEU A 26 -9.23 0.61 -10.20
C LEU A 26 -8.40 1.91 -10.17
N VAL A 27 -7.83 2.29 -11.31
CA VAL A 27 -7.06 3.54 -11.47
C VAL A 27 -7.91 4.77 -11.17
N SER A 28 -9.14 4.82 -11.69
CA SER A 28 -10.06 5.94 -11.39
C SER A 28 -10.37 6.06 -9.89
N THR A 29 -10.44 4.91 -9.20
CA THR A 29 -10.69 4.88 -7.76
C THR A 29 -9.47 5.40 -6.96
N LEU A 30 -8.25 5.03 -7.36
CA LEU A 30 -7.02 5.59 -6.77
C LEU A 30 -6.93 7.09 -6.98
N ASN A 31 -7.13 7.56 -8.22
CA ASN A 31 -7.16 8.98 -8.53
C ASN A 31 -8.22 9.72 -7.70
N ALA A 32 -9.41 9.15 -7.52
CA ALA A 32 -10.43 9.77 -6.68
C ALA A 32 -10.06 9.82 -5.19
N ALA A 33 -9.27 8.86 -4.70
CA ALA A 33 -8.92 8.74 -3.28
C ALA A 33 -7.72 9.61 -2.86
N PHE A 34 -6.76 9.82 -3.77
CA PHE A 34 -5.46 10.43 -3.45
C PHE A 34 -5.17 11.72 -4.23
N PHE A 35 -6.10 12.18 -5.08
CA PHE A 35 -5.98 13.49 -5.72
C PHE A 35 -6.13 14.63 -4.70
N PRO A 36 -5.38 15.75 -4.83
CA PRO A 36 -4.48 16.10 -5.92
C PRO A 36 -3.03 15.62 -5.76
N ASP A 37 -2.72 14.95 -4.67
CA ASP A 37 -1.34 14.68 -4.25
C ASP A 37 -0.66 13.63 -5.13
N TYR A 38 -1.43 12.70 -5.70
CA TYR A 38 -0.92 11.62 -6.55
C TYR A 38 -1.72 11.44 -7.85
N ASP A 39 -1.03 11.09 -8.94
CA ASP A 39 -1.61 10.77 -10.24
C ASP A 39 -1.27 9.33 -10.66
N PHE A 40 -2.30 8.50 -10.77
CA PHE A 40 -2.24 7.08 -11.15
C PHE A 40 -2.62 6.84 -12.61
N SER A 41 -2.78 7.90 -13.42
CA SER A 41 -3.26 7.79 -14.81
C SER A 41 -2.39 6.89 -15.71
N ASN A 42 -1.12 6.72 -15.35
CA ASN A 42 -0.17 5.86 -16.07
C ASN A 42 0.07 4.50 -15.40
N SER A 43 -0.66 4.15 -14.33
CA SER A 43 -0.47 2.90 -13.62
C SER A 43 -0.74 1.69 -14.52
N SER A 44 0.17 0.73 -14.45
CA SER A 44 0.16 -0.51 -15.23
C SER A 44 -0.68 -1.57 -14.55
N SER A 45 -1.24 -2.52 -15.32
CA SER A 45 -1.93 -3.68 -14.73
C SER A 45 -1.02 -4.55 -13.85
N ARG A 46 0.31 -4.45 -14.02
CA ARG A 46 1.29 -5.19 -13.22
C ARG A 46 1.39 -4.73 -11.77
N GLU A 47 1.00 -3.48 -11.50
CA GLU A 47 0.93 -2.92 -10.14
C GLU A 47 -0.35 -3.36 -9.42
N PHE A 48 -1.15 -4.24 -10.02
CA PHE A 48 -2.37 -4.75 -9.43
C PHE A 48 -2.39 -6.28 -9.45
N SER A 49 -2.87 -6.85 -8.36
CA SER A 49 -3.08 -8.29 -8.24
C SER A 49 -4.55 -8.59 -8.02
N LYS A 50 -5.02 -9.73 -8.53
CA LYS A 50 -6.35 -10.25 -8.20
C LYS A 50 -6.22 -11.21 -7.02
N GLU A 51 -6.98 -10.97 -5.97
CA GLU A 51 -7.01 -11.86 -4.80
C GLU A 51 -8.02 -12.99 -5.01
N HIS A 52 -7.61 -14.21 -4.69
CA HIS A 52 -8.42 -15.41 -4.94
C HIS A 52 -9.27 -15.82 -3.73
N SER A 53 -9.02 -15.23 -2.56
CA SER A 53 -9.63 -15.65 -1.30
C SER A 53 -9.97 -14.43 -0.45
N LEU A 54 -11.27 -14.20 -0.26
CA LEU A 54 -11.76 -13.20 0.70
C LEU A 54 -11.26 -13.48 2.11
N GLN A 55 -11.22 -14.75 2.49
CA GLN A 55 -10.79 -15.16 3.83
C GLN A 55 -9.32 -14.82 4.07
N ASP A 56 -8.44 -14.99 3.08
CA ASP A 56 -7.02 -14.67 3.23
C ASP A 56 -6.79 -13.15 3.29
N VAL A 57 -7.56 -12.38 2.51
CA VAL A 57 -7.54 -10.91 2.57
C VAL A 57 -7.98 -10.43 3.95
N MET A 58 -9.08 -10.95 4.49
CA MET A 58 -9.56 -10.60 5.83
C MET A 58 -8.52 -10.93 6.91
N GLN A 59 -7.93 -12.13 6.87
CA GLN A 59 -6.87 -12.53 7.79
C GLN A 59 -5.60 -11.70 7.65
N SER A 60 -5.26 -11.25 6.43
CA SER A 60 -4.11 -10.39 6.18
C SER A 60 -4.30 -9.03 6.86
N VAL A 61 -5.47 -8.41 6.65
CA VAL A 61 -5.84 -7.14 7.29
C VAL A 61 -5.87 -7.27 8.81
N GLU A 62 -6.49 -8.33 9.34
CA GLU A 62 -6.55 -8.57 10.79
C GLU A 62 -5.16 -8.73 11.40
N ARG A 63 -4.24 -9.47 10.74
CA ARG A 63 -2.85 -9.57 11.20
C ARG A 63 -2.16 -8.21 11.22
N GLN A 64 -2.31 -7.40 10.17
CA GLN A 64 -1.70 -6.06 10.11
C GLN A 64 -2.25 -5.14 11.21
N LEU A 65 -3.55 -5.16 11.46
CA LEU A 65 -4.18 -4.36 12.52
C LEU A 65 -3.80 -4.84 13.94
N GLN A 66 -3.64 -6.15 14.15
CA GLN A 66 -3.20 -6.72 15.42
C GLN A 66 -1.77 -6.28 15.81
N LEU A 67 -0.91 -5.97 14.85
CA LEU A 67 0.44 -5.43 15.13
C LEU A 67 0.39 -4.04 15.78
N VAL A 68 -0.69 -3.28 15.58
CA VAL A 68 -0.84 -1.92 16.12
C VAL A 68 -1.43 -1.95 17.53
N SER A 69 -2.47 -2.75 17.76
CA SER A 69 -3.11 -2.86 19.08
C SER A 69 -3.88 -4.17 19.22
N GLN A 70 -3.25 -5.15 19.88
CA GLN A 70 -3.82 -6.49 20.06
C GLN A 70 -5.16 -6.49 20.84
N THR A 71 -5.35 -5.57 21.79
CA THR A 71 -6.49 -5.60 22.72
C THR A 71 -7.65 -4.70 22.36
N GLN A 72 -7.46 -3.69 21.50
CA GLN A 72 -8.50 -2.69 21.21
C GLN A 72 -9.12 -2.84 19.83
N LEU A 73 -8.38 -3.36 18.84
CA LEU A 73 -8.84 -3.38 17.45
C LEU A 73 -9.63 -4.66 17.08
N LEU A 74 -9.42 -5.77 17.79
CA LEU A 74 -10.08 -7.04 17.51
C LEU A 74 -11.64 -6.97 17.53
N PRO A 75 -12.28 -6.31 18.52
CA PRO A 75 -13.74 -6.15 18.48
C PRO A 75 -14.23 -5.26 17.34
N LEU A 76 -13.38 -4.35 16.85
CA LEU A 76 -13.72 -3.44 15.76
C LEU A 76 -13.58 -4.11 14.39
N THR A 77 -12.69 -5.11 14.24
CA THR A 77 -12.54 -5.82 12.96
C THR A 77 -13.81 -6.58 12.57
N GLU A 78 -14.51 -7.20 13.53
CA GLU A 78 -15.79 -7.86 13.23
C GLU A 78 -16.84 -6.86 12.72
N GLN A 79 -17.00 -5.73 13.42
CA GLN A 79 -17.95 -4.68 13.03
C GLN A 79 -17.59 -4.04 11.69
N LEU A 80 -16.29 -3.87 11.42
CA LEU A 80 -15.79 -3.38 10.14
C LEU A 80 -16.21 -4.31 9.00
N TRP A 81 -15.98 -5.62 9.15
CA TRP A 81 -16.33 -6.58 8.10
C TRP A 81 -17.84 -6.67 7.88
N LEU A 82 -18.63 -6.61 8.94
CA LEU A 82 -20.10 -6.54 8.84
C LEU A 82 -20.54 -5.28 8.06
N ALA A 83 -19.97 -4.12 8.35
CA ALA A 83 -20.30 -2.87 7.67
C ALA A 83 -19.90 -2.91 6.18
N ILE A 84 -18.71 -3.46 5.86
CA ILE A 84 -18.27 -3.60 4.47
C ILE A 84 -19.19 -4.59 3.74
N ASP A 85 -19.49 -5.75 4.31
CA ASP A 85 -20.38 -6.73 3.70
C ASP A 85 -21.81 -6.19 3.48
N GLU A 86 -22.32 -5.41 4.42
CA GLU A 86 -23.59 -4.72 4.26
C GLU A 86 -23.57 -3.81 3.02
N ALA A 87 -22.50 -3.02 2.87
CA ALA A 87 -22.35 -2.03 1.82
C ALA A 87 -22.07 -2.61 0.42
N ILE A 88 -21.40 -3.77 0.32
CA ILE A 88 -20.88 -4.28 -0.96
C ILE A 88 -21.17 -5.76 -1.26
N LYS A 89 -21.63 -6.55 -0.29
CA LYS A 89 -21.78 -8.01 -0.39
C LYS A 89 -20.45 -8.67 -0.77
N LEU A 90 -19.58 -8.84 0.21
CA LEU A 90 -18.18 -9.26 0.03
C LEU A 90 -18.06 -10.58 -0.74
N CYS A 91 -18.94 -11.54 -0.46
CA CYS A 91 -18.94 -12.85 -1.13
C CYS A 91 -19.23 -12.80 -2.63
N GLN A 92 -19.72 -11.66 -3.15
CA GLN A 92 -20.00 -11.44 -4.57
C GLN A 92 -18.96 -10.52 -5.24
N CYS A 93 -17.92 -10.12 -4.52
CA CYS A 93 -16.88 -9.23 -5.03
C CYS A 93 -15.78 -10.02 -5.75
N GLU A 94 -15.26 -9.41 -6.82
CA GLU A 94 -13.87 -9.65 -7.20
C GLU A 94 -12.99 -8.73 -6.35
N ILE A 95 -11.89 -9.26 -5.85
CA ILE A 95 -10.99 -8.53 -4.97
C ILE A 95 -9.70 -8.26 -5.72
N TYR A 96 -9.22 -7.02 -5.62
CA TYR A 96 -7.96 -6.60 -6.20
C TYR A 96 -7.13 -5.86 -5.16
N THR A 97 -5.81 -5.86 -5.34
CA THR A 97 -4.87 -5.15 -4.49
C THR A 97 -3.99 -4.28 -5.37
N TYR A 98 -3.75 -3.02 -4.96
CA TYR A 98 -2.72 -2.18 -5.57
C TYR A 98 -1.40 -2.36 -4.83
N ASN A 99 -0.39 -2.85 -5.56
CA ASN A 99 0.96 -3.15 -5.11
C ASN A 99 1.91 -2.27 -5.95
N PRO A 100 2.11 -1.01 -5.57
CA PRO A 100 2.93 -0.08 -6.33
C PRO A 100 4.40 -0.51 -6.36
N ASP A 101 5.07 -0.15 -7.46
CA ASP A 101 6.53 -0.03 -7.45
C ASP A 101 6.93 1.24 -6.65
N GLU A 102 8.18 1.32 -6.19
CA GLU A 102 8.68 2.42 -5.35
C GLU A 102 8.39 3.82 -5.93
N SER A 103 8.47 3.99 -7.25
CA SER A 103 8.19 5.28 -7.92
C SER A 103 6.72 5.68 -7.98
N SER A 104 5.82 4.72 -7.76
CA SER A 104 4.36 4.90 -7.86
C SER A 104 3.66 4.80 -6.51
N ASP A 105 4.38 4.46 -5.43
CA ASP A 105 3.82 4.28 -4.10
C ASP A 105 3.52 5.63 -3.46
N PRO A 106 2.26 5.94 -3.10
CA PRO A 106 1.93 7.16 -2.37
C PRO A 106 2.50 7.22 -0.95
N TYR A 107 3.16 6.16 -0.48
CA TYR A 107 3.67 6.06 0.88
C TYR A 107 5.19 5.89 0.99
N SER A 108 5.94 5.99 -0.12
CA SER A 108 7.37 5.69 -0.18
C SER A 108 8.25 6.54 0.74
N ASP A 109 7.94 7.82 0.94
CA ASP A 109 8.82 8.77 1.66
C ASP A 109 8.41 9.07 3.11
N ASP A 110 7.37 8.40 3.64
CA ASP A 110 6.65 8.84 4.85
C ASP A 110 6.93 8.01 6.11
N GLY A 111 8.01 7.20 6.13
CA GLY A 111 8.24 6.27 7.24
C GLY A 111 7.14 5.20 7.37
N CYS A 112 6.51 4.88 6.24
CA CYS A 112 5.50 3.84 6.12
C CYS A 112 6.11 2.47 6.44
N VAL A 113 5.60 1.80 7.47
CA VAL A 113 6.02 0.45 7.86
C VAL A 113 5.33 -0.59 6.99
N TRP A 114 4.04 -0.40 6.78
CA TRP A 114 3.24 -1.19 5.86
C TRP A 114 2.04 -0.38 5.40
N SER A 115 1.55 -0.73 4.21
CA SER A 115 0.29 -0.27 3.68
C SER A 115 -0.44 -1.43 3.00
N PHE A 116 -1.73 -1.25 2.79
CA PHE A 116 -2.51 -2.08 1.87
C PHE A 116 -3.57 -1.25 1.18
N ASN A 117 -3.95 -1.67 -0.02
CA ASN A 117 -4.90 -0.97 -0.89
C ASN A 117 -5.81 -1.99 -1.57
N TYR A 118 -6.87 -2.43 -0.89
CA TYR A 118 -7.81 -3.42 -1.41
C TYR A 118 -9.01 -2.77 -2.11
N PHE A 119 -9.45 -3.37 -3.21
CA PHE A 119 -10.65 -3.02 -3.95
C PHE A 119 -11.62 -4.19 -3.93
N PHE A 120 -12.80 -3.99 -3.34
CA PHE A 120 -13.90 -4.94 -3.38
C PHE A 120 -14.87 -4.52 -4.48
N TYR A 121 -14.76 -5.15 -5.64
CA TYR A 121 -15.57 -4.81 -6.81
C TYR A 121 -16.76 -5.76 -6.97
N ASN A 122 -17.96 -5.27 -6.66
CA ASN A 122 -19.20 -5.98 -6.94
C ASN A 122 -19.75 -5.56 -8.31
N ARG A 123 -19.56 -6.41 -9.33
CA ARG A 123 -20.02 -6.16 -10.71
C ARG A 123 -21.55 -5.98 -10.81
N PRO A 124 -22.39 -6.85 -10.22
CA PRO A 124 -23.84 -6.63 -10.20
C PRO A 124 -24.28 -5.28 -9.63
N LEU A 125 -23.68 -4.84 -8.51
CA LEU A 125 -23.98 -3.55 -7.88
C LEU A 125 -23.33 -2.35 -8.61
N LYS A 126 -22.40 -2.61 -9.54
CA LYS A 126 -21.57 -1.59 -10.21
C LYS A 126 -20.87 -0.67 -9.21
N ARG A 127 -20.40 -1.24 -8.10
CA ARG A 127 -19.84 -0.50 -6.96
C ARG A 127 -18.49 -1.06 -6.57
N ILE A 128 -17.59 -0.18 -6.13
CA ILE A 128 -16.30 -0.53 -5.53
C ILE A 128 -16.30 0.03 -4.12
N VAL A 129 -15.91 -0.79 -3.15
CA VAL A 129 -15.38 -0.30 -1.87
C VAL A 129 -13.86 -0.32 -1.99
N PHE A 130 -13.25 0.83 -1.78
CA PHE A 130 -11.80 0.96 -1.68
C PHE A 130 -11.41 1.03 -0.22
N PHE A 131 -10.60 0.07 0.23
CA PHE A 131 -10.13 -0.01 1.60
C PHE A 131 -8.61 0.10 1.60
N SER A 132 -8.15 1.28 2.01
CA SER A 132 -6.73 1.60 2.15
C SER A 132 -6.39 1.87 3.61
N CYS A 133 -5.23 1.40 4.05
CA CYS A 133 -4.70 1.65 5.38
C CYS A 133 -3.17 1.67 5.32
N ARG A 134 -2.55 2.49 6.17
CA ARG A 134 -1.10 2.51 6.36
C ARG A 134 -0.76 2.61 7.84
N LEU A 135 0.36 2.02 8.22
CA LEU A 135 1.04 2.27 9.48
C LEU A 135 2.27 3.12 9.22
N VAL A 136 2.33 4.27 9.87
CA VAL A 136 3.50 5.16 9.83
C VAL A 136 4.24 5.05 11.15
N SER A 137 5.55 4.85 11.09
CA SER A 137 6.41 4.90 12.27
C SER A 137 6.74 6.35 12.62
N SER A 138 6.55 6.73 13.87
CA SER A 138 6.88 8.08 14.37
C SER A 138 8.34 8.24 14.79
N ILE A 139 9.25 7.34 14.34
CA ILE A 139 10.68 7.53 14.57
C ILE A 139 11.09 8.81 13.85
N VAL A 140 11.31 9.85 14.64
CA VAL A 140 11.62 11.23 14.21
C VAL A 140 12.72 11.19 13.15
N PRO A 141 12.51 11.72 11.93
CA PRO A 141 13.63 11.95 11.02
C PRO A 141 14.51 13.02 11.65
N ASP A 142 15.79 12.68 11.82
CA ASP A 142 16.88 13.41 12.51
C ASP A 142 17.13 14.86 12.01
N SER A 143 16.28 15.37 11.13
CA SER A 143 16.18 16.79 10.75
C SER A 143 15.83 17.75 11.91
N ALA A 144 15.52 17.22 13.10
CA ALA A 144 15.42 18.01 14.33
C ALA A 144 16.77 18.25 15.05
N ILE A 145 17.89 17.72 14.55
CA ILE A 145 19.24 18.13 14.95
C ILE A 145 19.79 19.11 13.89
N GLY A 146 19.03 20.16 13.63
CA GLY A 146 19.49 21.34 12.92
C GLY A 146 20.10 22.34 13.89
N TYR A 147 21.42 22.46 13.87
CA TYR A 147 22.21 23.64 14.22
C TYR A 147 22.02 24.28 15.61
N SER A 148 22.90 23.90 16.55
CA SER A 148 23.57 24.89 17.40
C SER A 148 25.06 24.94 17.03
N HIS A 149 25.34 25.44 15.81
CA HIS A 149 26.67 25.98 15.52
C HIS A 149 26.60 27.46 15.86
N ASP A 150 26.94 27.81 17.10
CA ASP A 150 27.46 29.12 17.47
C ASP A 150 28.22 28.98 18.81
N SER A 151 29.39 28.35 18.73
CA SER A 151 30.51 28.78 19.56
C SER A 151 31.70 28.95 18.63
N TYR A 152 31.70 30.07 17.90
CA TYR A 152 32.94 30.71 17.48
C TYR A 152 33.77 30.93 18.75
N ILE A 153 34.72 30.03 19.00
CA ILE A 153 35.81 30.31 19.93
C ILE A 153 36.66 31.35 19.21
N ASP A 154 36.60 32.58 19.71
CA ASP A 154 37.51 33.64 19.31
C ASP A 154 38.94 33.20 19.66
N PRO A 155 39.84 33.03 18.66
CA PRO A 155 41.21 32.63 18.91
C PRO A 155 42.06 33.73 19.57
N ASP A 156 41.52 34.94 19.79
CA ASP A 156 42.24 36.08 20.40
C ASP A 156 41.87 36.35 21.88
N MET A 157 41.29 35.36 22.59
CA MET A 157 41.15 35.48 24.06
C MET A 157 42.50 35.27 24.78
N ASP A 158 43.26 36.36 24.88
CA ASP A 158 44.35 36.53 25.86
C ASP A 158 43.79 36.44 27.28
N PHE A 159 44.23 35.42 28.03
CA PHE A 159 43.98 35.31 29.47
C PHE A 159 45.16 35.95 30.23
N ASP A 160 45.10 37.26 30.42
CA ASP A 160 45.89 37.96 31.43
C ASP A 160 45.04 38.12 32.71
N TYR A 161 45.32 37.31 33.74
CA TYR A 161 45.73 37.70 35.11
C TYR A 161 45.69 36.52 36.09
#